data_AF-A0A0C2YTS0-F1
#
_entry.id   AF-A0A0C2YTS0-F1
#
_cell.length_a   1.000
_cell.length_b   1.000
_cell.length_c   1.000
_cell.angle_alpha   90.00
_cell.angle_beta   90.00
_cell.angle_gamma   90.00
#
_symmetry.space_group_name_H-M   'P 1'
#
loop_
_entity.id
_entity.type
_entity.pdbx_description
1 polymer ?
#
loop_
_entity_poly.entity_id
_entity_poly.type
_entity_poly.pdbx_seq_one_letter_code
_entity_poly.pdbx_strand_id
1 'polypeptide(L)'
;MGHNIFRQIDKIFDDHPDSTPAWAEEILQELRAIRGLLEQTRQPQPTLDNPPKVTNDYYQFVQNLRKEMTANPDKNIYPEIVYAGRRIGVSFKGLLYYKETQQTLTTQEAFKVYRYLYDSKV
;
A
#
# COMPACT_ATOMS: atom_id res chain seq x y z
N MET A 1 7.76 10.44 -38.55
CA MET A 1 7.21 9.10 -38.90
C MET A 1 7.26 8.24 -37.65
N GLY A 2 6.12 8.03 -36.99
CA GLY A 2 6.04 7.31 -35.72
C GLY A 2 6.36 5.83 -35.91
N HIS A 3 7.37 5.32 -35.21
CA HIS A 3 7.67 3.90 -35.14
C HIS A 3 6.58 3.20 -34.34
N ASN A 4 5.85 2.29 -34.99
CA ASN A 4 4.72 1.59 -34.40
C ASN A 4 5.23 0.32 -33.70
N ILE A 5 5.65 0.51 -32.45
CA ILE A 5 6.30 -0.49 -31.57
C ILE A 5 5.47 -1.78 -31.51
N PHE A 6 4.14 -1.68 -31.59
CA PHE A 6 3.22 -2.80 -31.59
C PHE A 6 3.43 -3.76 -32.78
N ARG A 7 3.79 -3.26 -33.96
CA ARG A 7 4.10 -4.12 -35.13
C ARG A 7 5.41 -4.88 -34.98
N GLN A 8 6.35 -4.38 -34.18
CA GLN A 8 7.58 -5.10 -33.88
C GLN A 8 7.33 -6.17 -32.83
N ILE A 9 6.44 -5.92 -31.86
CA ILE A 9 6.03 -6.89 -30.85
C ILE A 9 5.35 -8.10 -31.50
N ASP A 10 4.38 -7.88 -32.40
CA ASP A 10 3.67 -8.99 -33.08
C ASP A 10 4.63 -9.88 -33.89
N LYS A 11 5.66 -9.29 -34.50
CA LYS A 11 6.65 -10.01 -35.30
C LYS A 11 7.61 -10.88 -34.47
N ILE A 12 7.74 -10.62 -33.17
CA ILE A 12 8.65 -11.32 -32.25
C ILE A 12 7.97 -12.54 -31.58
N PHE A 13 6.64 -12.55 -31.50
CA PHE A 13 5.91 -13.72 -30.98
C PHE A 13 5.74 -14.84 -32.02
N ASP A 14 5.91 -14.54 -33.31
CA ASP A 14 5.85 -15.53 -34.40
C ASP A 14 7.19 -16.26 -34.62
N ASP A 15 8.33 -15.59 -34.41
CA ASP A 15 9.65 -16.23 -34.47
C ASP A 15 10.05 -16.65 -33.06
N HIS A 16 9.90 -17.93 -32.72
CA HIS A 16 10.46 -18.50 -31.48
C HIS A 16 11.99 -18.35 -31.48
N PRO A 17 12.58 -17.37 -30.76
CA PRO A 17 14.01 -17.27 -30.70
C PRO A 17 14.44 -18.15 -29.52
N ASP A 18 15.27 -19.16 -29.77
CA ASP A 18 15.91 -19.99 -28.73
C ASP A 18 16.77 -19.18 -27.73
N SER A 19 16.78 -17.85 -27.83
CA SER A 19 17.57 -16.93 -27.01
C SER A 19 16.76 -15.66 -26.73
N THR A 20 16.68 -15.29 -25.46
CA THR A 20 15.98 -14.07 -25.02
C THR A 20 16.59 -12.84 -25.72
N PRO A 21 15.80 -12.01 -26.41
CA PRO A 21 16.31 -10.83 -27.09
C PRO A 21 16.98 -9.85 -26.11
N ALA A 22 18.05 -9.17 -26.53
CA ALA A 22 18.81 -8.25 -25.67
C ALA A 22 17.93 -7.13 -25.06
N TRP A 23 16.95 -6.64 -25.80
CA TRP A 23 16.00 -5.64 -25.30
C TRP A 23 15.10 -6.20 -24.17
N ALA A 24 14.78 -7.50 -24.20
CA ALA A 24 13.99 -8.14 -23.16
C ALA A 24 14.84 -8.36 -21.89
N GLU A 25 16.15 -8.60 -22.04
CA GLU A 25 17.10 -8.65 -20.93
C GLU A 25 17.24 -7.28 -20.23
N GLU A 26 17.32 -6.20 -21.00
CA GLU A 26 17.34 -4.82 -20.49
C GLU A 26 16.07 -4.50 -19.69
N ILE A 27 14.88 -4.82 -20.23
CA ILE A 27 13.61 -4.64 -19.51
C ILE A 27 13.57 -5.48 -18.22
N LEU A 28 14.07 -6.71 -18.24
CA LEU A 28 14.12 -7.56 -17.05
C LEU A 28 15.05 -6.98 -15.97
N GLN A 29 16.17 -6.35 -16.36
CA GLN A 29 17.06 -5.67 -15.43
C GLN A 29 16.38 -4.46 -14.80
N GLU A 30 15.68 -3.63 -15.58
CA GLU A 30 14.92 -2.49 -15.05
C GLU A 30 13.83 -2.94 -14.08
N LEU A 31 13.08 -4.00 -14.42
CA LEU A 31 12.05 -4.56 -13.54
C LEU A 31 12.63 -5.11 -12.24
N ARG A 32 13.82 -5.73 -12.27
CA ARG A 32 14.53 -6.19 -11.07
C ARG A 32 14.99 -5.01 -10.20
N ALA A 33 15.49 -3.95 -10.82
CA ALA A 33 15.89 -2.74 -10.10
C ALA A 33 14.70 -2.05 -9.41
N ILE A 34 13.58 -1.89 -10.13
CA ILE A 34 12.33 -1.35 -9.57
C ILE A 34 11.83 -2.25 -8.43
N ARG A 35 11.86 -3.57 -8.61
CA ARG A 35 11.50 -4.52 -7.54
C ARG A 35 12.38 -4.36 -6.31
N GLY A 36 13.70 -4.22 -6.46
CA GLY A 36 14.62 -3.98 -5.36
C GLY A 36 14.31 -2.68 -4.61
N LEU A 37 14.01 -1.60 -5.33
CA LEU A 37 13.58 -0.33 -4.73
C LEU A 37 12.25 -0.44 -3.99
N LEU A 38 11.29 -1.21 -4.53
CA LEU A 38 10.01 -1.50 -3.89
C LEU A 38 10.16 -2.39 -2.64
N GLU A 39 11.09 -3.33 -2.66
CA GLU A 39 11.43 -4.16 -1.50
C GLU A 39 12.13 -3.35 -0.40
N GLN A 40 12.96 -2.36 -0.76
CA GLN A 40 13.58 -1.42 0.18
C GLN A 40 12.58 -0.41 0.78
N THR A 41 11.52 -0.04 0.05
CA THR A 41 10.44 0.83 0.54
C THR A 41 9.33 0.08 1.26
N ARG A 42 9.24 -1.24 1.10
CA ARG A 42 8.41 -2.09 1.96
C ARG A 42 9.04 -2.15 3.35
N GLN A 43 8.63 -1.23 4.23
CA GLN A 43 8.77 -1.45 5.66
C GLN A 43 8.29 -2.88 5.97
N PRO A 44 9.02 -3.66 6.79
CA PRO A 44 8.64 -5.01 7.12
C PRO A 44 7.21 -4.99 7.65
N GLN A 45 6.28 -5.53 6.85
CA GLN A 45 4.94 -5.78 7.33
C GLN A 45 5.09 -6.84 8.42
N PRO A 46 4.63 -6.59 9.66
CA PRO A 46 4.67 -7.61 10.69
C PRO A 46 3.92 -8.83 10.15
N THR A 47 4.64 -9.95 10.03
CA THR A 47 4.07 -11.21 9.57
C THR A 47 3.02 -11.66 10.57
N LEU A 48 1.84 -12.00 10.07
CA LEU A 48 0.66 -12.39 10.83
C LEU A 48 0.74 -13.85 11.31
N ASP A 49 1.95 -14.42 11.44
CA ASP A 49 2.13 -15.84 11.75
C ASP A 49 1.82 -16.17 13.22
N ASN A 50 1.69 -15.15 14.07
CA ASN A 50 1.02 -15.25 15.36
C ASN A 50 0.31 -13.92 15.64
N PRO A 51 -1.03 -13.84 15.61
CA PRO A 51 -1.70 -12.63 16.08
C PRO A 51 -1.28 -12.43 17.54
N PRO A 52 -0.57 -11.35 17.89
CA PRO A 52 -0.20 -11.10 19.28
C PRO A 52 -1.49 -11.06 20.08
N LYS A 53 -1.50 -11.70 21.26
CA LYS A 53 -2.63 -11.64 22.20
C LYS A 53 -3.07 -10.18 22.31
N VAL A 54 -4.23 -9.86 21.74
CA VAL A 54 -4.71 -8.49 21.71
C VAL A 54 -5.09 -8.12 23.14
N THR A 55 -4.28 -7.29 23.78
CA THR A 55 -4.51 -6.86 25.17
C THR A 55 -5.69 -5.88 25.21
N ASN A 56 -6.30 -5.73 26.39
CA ASN A 56 -7.34 -4.74 26.60
C ASN A 56 -6.87 -3.32 26.22
N ASP A 57 -5.59 -3.02 26.47
CA ASP A 57 -4.95 -1.75 26.15
C ASP A 57 -4.96 -1.45 24.65
N TYR A 58 -4.77 -2.45 23.80
CA TYR A 58 -4.87 -2.27 22.35
C TYR A 58 -6.29 -1.87 21.94
N TYR A 59 -7.31 -2.52 22.49
CA TYR A 59 -8.71 -2.16 22.18
C TYR A 59 -9.05 -0.76 22.66
N GLN A 60 -8.61 -0.38 23.86
CA GLN A 60 -8.79 0.98 24.36
C GLN A 60 -8.06 2.00 23.48
N PHE A 61 -6.83 1.70 23.05
CA PHE A 61 -6.09 2.52 22.12
C PHE A 61 -6.87 2.73 20.81
N VAL A 62 -7.38 1.66 20.20
CA VAL A 62 -8.16 1.77 18.94
C VAL A 62 -9.43 2.59 19.13
N GLN A 63 -10.14 2.41 20.26
CA GLN A 63 -11.33 3.20 20.55
C GLN A 63 -11.01 4.69 20.73
N ASN A 64 -9.95 5.01 21.48
CA ASN A 64 -9.54 6.40 21.70
C ASN A 64 -9.07 7.05 20.40
N LEU A 65 -8.24 6.34 19.64
CA LEU A 65 -7.77 6.82 18.34
C LEU A 65 -8.94 7.11 17.40
N ARG A 66 -9.95 6.22 17.34
CA ARG A 66 -11.15 6.47 16.52
C ARG A 66 -11.90 7.72 16.97
N LYS A 67 -12.07 7.94 18.28
CA LYS A 67 -12.74 9.13 18.81
C LYS A 67 -11.99 10.41 18.46
N GLU A 68 -10.67 10.43 18.63
CA GLU A 68 -9.82 11.58 18.32
C GLU A 68 -9.76 11.88 16.82
N MET A 69 -9.74 10.83 15.99
CA MET A 69 -9.53 10.96 14.55
C MET A 69 -10.82 11.01 13.75
N THR A 70 -12.00 10.92 14.38
CA THR A 70 -13.27 11.00 13.65
C THR A 70 -13.39 12.35 12.95
N ALA A 71 -13.62 12.33 11.63
CA ALA A 71 -13.84 13.56 10.89
C ALA A 71 -15.13 14.24 11.34
N ASN A 72 -15.07 15.56 11.46
CA ASN A 72 -16.20 16.42 11.77
C ASN A 72 -16.41 17.42 10.62
N PRO A 73 -17.31 17.10 9.67
CA PRO A 73 -17.59 17.97 8.53
C PRO A 73 -18.12 19.36 8.93
N ASP A 74 -18.94 19.44 9.99
CA ASP A 74 -19.53 20.69 10.46
C ASP A 74 -18.47 21.69 10.95
N LYS A 75 -17.34 21.17 11.46
CA LYS A 75 -16.19 21.95 11.91
C LYS A 75 -15.04 21.99 10.92
N ASN A 76 -15.21 21.42 9.71
CA ASN A 76 -14.17 21.28 8.70
C ASN A 76 -12.91 20.53 9.20
N ILE A 77 -13.08 19.53 10.08
CA ILE A 77 -11.98 18.74 10.66
C ILE A 77 -11.91 17.39 9.95
N TYR A 78 -10.78 17.12 9.28
CA TYR A 78 -10.54 15.87 8.54
C TYR A 78 -9.16 15.28 8.88
N PRO A 79 -9.06 14.48 9.96
CA PRO A 79 -7.80 13.93 10.42
C PRO A 79 -7.20 12.94 9.41
N GLU A 80 -5.88 12.93 9.32
CA GLU A 80 -5.11 12.10 8.40
C GLU A 80 -3.94 11.41 9.11
N ILE A 81 -3.58 10.23 8.62
CA ILE A 81 -2.46 9.42 9.12
C ILE A 81 -1.57 9.06 7.94
N VAL A 82 -0.26 9.09 8.15
CA VAL A 82 0.69 8.54 7.17
C VAL A 82 1.02 7.11 7.57
N TYR A 83 0.75 6.15 6.68
CA TYR A 83 1.07 4.74 6.88
C TYR A 83 1.73 4.18 5.63
N ALA A 84 2.94 3.63 5.76
CA ALA A 84 3.73 3.09 4.66
C ALA A 84 3.82 4.04 3.44
N GLY A 85 4.01 5.35 3.70
CA GLY A 85 4.09 6.39 2.68
C GLY A 85 2.75 6.80 2.04
N ARG A 86 1.63 6.22 2.46
CA ARG A 86 0.27 6.54 1.98
C ARG A 86 -0.48 7.41 2.97
N ARG A 87 -1.35 8.29 2.45
CA ARG A 87 -2.25 9.09 3.30
C ARG A 87 -3.55 8.33 3.54
N ILE A 88 -3.82 8.07 4.82
CA ILE A 88 -5.03 7.42 5.28
C ILE A 88 -5.93 8.48 5.91
N GLY A 89 -7.11 8.66 5.36
CA GLY A 89 -8.15 9.51 5.94
C GLY A 89 -9.04 8.71 6.89
N VAL A 90 -9.71 9.42 7.79
CA VAL A 90 -10.76 8.87 8.65
C VAL A 90 -12.09 9.51 8.28
N SER A 91 -13.10 8.70 8.02
CA SER A 91 -14.45 9.18 7.68
C SER A 91 -15.22 9.61 8.93
N PHE A 92 -16.38 10.25 8.74
CA PHE A 92 -17.29 10.61 9.84
C PHE A 92 -17.82 9.39 10.61
N LYS A 93 -17.75 8.19 10.01
CA LYS A 93 -18.08 6.91 10.65
C LYS A 93 -16.90 6.27 11.39
N GLY A 94 -15.74 6.93 11.42
CA GLY A 94 -14.51 6.38 11.99
C GLY A 94 -13.86 5.26 11.14
N LEU A 95 -14.29 5.10 9.88
CA LEU A 95 -13.69 4.14 8.94
C LEU A 95 -12.48 4.76 8.25
N LEU A 96 -11.41 3.97 8.14
CA LEU A 96 -10.18 4.35 7.45
C LEU A 96 -10.34 4.18 5.93
N TYR A 97 -9.80 5.10 5.16
CA TYR A 97 -9.79 5.03 3.69
C TYR A 97 -8.50 5.63 3.11
N TYR A 98 -8.07 5.17 1.94
CA TYR A 98 -6.96 5.77 1.20
C TYR A 98 -7.37 7.14 0.66
N LYS A 99 -6.64 8.20 1.00
CA LYS A 99 -7.01 9.56 0.61
C LYS A 99 -6.93 9.76 -0.90
N GLU A 100 -5.96 9.12 -1.57
CA GLU A 100 -5.76 9.26 -3.01
C GLU A 100 -6.90 8.64 -3.82
N THR A 101 -7.39 7.47 -3.41
CA THR A 101 -8.42 6.70 -4.15
C THR A 101 -9.82 6.81 -3.56
N GLN A 102 -9.95 7.38 -2.36
CA GLN A 102 -11.17 7.39 -1.55
C GLN A 102 -11.70 5.98 -1.21
N GLN A 103 -10.89 4.94 -1.42
CA GLN A 103 -11.28 3.56 -1.18
C GLN A 103 -11.18 3.24 0.32
N THR A 104 -12.27 2.72 0.89
CA THR A 104 -12.31 2.28 2.29
C THR A 104 -11.38 1.07 2.48
N LEU A 105 -10.59 1.09 3.55
CA LEU A 105 -9.73 -0.03 3.93
C LEU A 105 -10.58 -1.22 4.36
N THR A 106 -10.16 -2.42 3.97
CA THR A 106 -10.71 -3.65 4.54
C THR A 106 -10.41 -3.74 6.04
N THR A 107 -11.17 -4.57 6.76
CA THR A 107 -10.93 -4.80 8.20
C THR A 107 -9.49 -5.23 8.50
N GLN A 108 -8.93 -6.09 7.64
CA GLN A 108 -7.56 -6.59 7.82
C GLN A 108 -6.52 -5.48 7.61
N GLU A 109 -6.69 -4.62 6.60
CA GLU A 109 -5.80 -3.47 6.37
C GLU A 109 -5.92 -2.46 7.49
N ALA A 110 -7.14 -2.14 7.92
CA ALA A 110 -7.37 -1.22 9.03
C ALA A 110 -6.69 -1.73 10.31
N PHE A 111 -6.76 -3.04 10.57
CA PHE A 111 -6.06 -3.65 11.71
C PHE A 111 -4.54 -3.48 11.62
N LYS A 112 -3.94 -3.63 10.43
CA LYS A 112 -2.50 -3.38 10.23
C LYS A 112 -2.13 -1.93 10.54
N VAL A 113 -2.94 -0.97 10.09
CA VAL A 113 -2.72 0.46 10.39
C VAL A 113 -2.82 0.72 11.90
N TYR A 114 -3.86 0.21 12.56
CA TYR A 114 -4.01 0.35 14.01
C TYR A 114 -2.84 -0.28 14.77
N ARG A 115 -2.38 -1.45 14.33
CA ARG A 115 -1.25 -2.14 14.94
C ARG A 115 0.04 -1.33 14.80
N TYR A 116 0.32 -0.83 13.61
CA TYR A 116 1.48 0.03 13.37
C TYR A 116 1.48 1.27 14.27
N LEU A 117 0.34 1.95 14.39
CA LEU A 117 0.23 3.14 15.24
C LEU A 117 0.34 2.82 16.74
N TYR A 118 -0.15 1.66 17.16
CA TYR A 118 -0.02 1.19 18.53
C TYR A 118 1.45 0.87 18.87
N ASP A 119 2.11 0.11 17.98
CA ASP A 119 3.51 -0.27 18.17
C ASP A 119 4.45 0.96 18.06
N SER A 120 4.04 2.02 17.34
CA SER A 120 4.78 3.29 17.25
C SER A 120 4.51 4.28 18.39
N LYS A 121 3.55 3.99 19.29
CA LYS A 121 3.32 4.78 20.51
C LYS A 121 4.29 4.40 21.65
N VAL A 122 4.99 3.27 21.51
CA VAL A 122 6.06 2.80 22.40
C VAL A 122 7.39 3.33 21.89
#